data_AF-A0AAU9PQT0-F1
#
_entry.id   AF-A0AAU9PQT0-F1
#
_cell.length_a   1.000
_cell.length_b   1.000
_cell.length_c   1.000
_cell.angle_alpha   90.00
_cell.angle_beta   90.00
_cell.angle_gamma   90.00
#
_symmetry.space_group_name_H-M   'P 1'
#
loop_
_entity.id
_entity.type
_entity.pdbx_description
1 polymer ?
#
loop_
_entity_poly.entity_id
_entity_poly.type
_entity_poly.pdbx_seq_one_letter_code
_entity_poly.pdbx_strand_id
1 'polypeptide(L)'
;MAMYRVASASEYLVITRFGIDDIKIAKKAWILPGQSCSRFDISPVNYTFDVQAMSAEKLPFKLPAVFTIGPRIDDDDSLHKYAKLIASHDKQSHHVIELVKGIIEGETRVLAASMTMEEIFKGTEDFKKEVFDKVQLELNQFGLLIYNANVKQMVDEPGQEYFSYLGQKIQQEAANQAKIDVSEAKMKGEFGSKLRQGQTLQNAAKIDAETKIIATQRQGQGKKEEIKVQTEVKVFENQREAEVAEANAELAMKKAKRAKDSQVVELESKKVVALREAELQKEVEIMNTLTQTEKLKAEFLSKASVDYETKVQEANWELYRKQK
;
A
#
# COMPACT_ATOMS: atom_id res chain seq x y z
N MET A 1 -76.15 -53.11 -45.53
CA MET A 1 -75.27 -52.33 -46.44
C MET A 1 -74.09 -51.85 -45.62
N ALA A 2 -72.85 -52.13 -46.04
CA ALA A 2 -71.67 -51.64 -45.32
C ALA A 2 -71.49 -50.14 -45.59
N MET A 3 -71.23 -49.35 -44.55
CA MET A 3 -71.08 -47.89 -44.67
C MET A 3 -69.60 -47.52 -44.48
N TYR A 4 -69.02 -46.81 -45.43
CA TYR A 4 -67.65 -46.32 -45.30
C TYR A 4 -67.64 -45.00 -44.53
N ARG A 5 -66.83 -44.92 -43.46
CA ARG A 5 -66.66 -43.69 -42.68
C ARG A 5 -65.19 -43.31 -42.58
N VAL A 6 -64.95 -42.01 -42.57
CA VAL A 6 -63.64 -41.38 -42.42
C VAL A 6 -63.72 -40.40 -41.25
N ALA A 7 -62.70 -40.40 -40.40
CA ALA A 7 -62.54 -39.44 -39.31
C ALA A 7 -61.78 -38.19 -39.79
N SER A 8 -62.00 -37.07 -39.10
CA SER A 8 -61.26 -35.83 -39.34
C SER A 8 -59.78 -35.95 -38.88
N ALA A 9 -58.97 -34.92 -39.16
CA ALA A 9 -57.55 -34.93 -38.82
C ALA A 9 -57.29 -35.14 -37.31
N SER A 10 -58.13 -34.57 -36.45
CA SER A 10 -58.03 -34.68 -34.99
C SER A 10 -58.89 -35.79 -34.38
N GLU A 11 -59.72 -36.48 -35.17
CA GLU A 11 -60.62 -37.53 -34.67
C GLU A 11 -60.14 -38.94 -35.02
N TYR A 12 -60.56 -39.93 -34.24
CA TYR A 12 -60.45 -41.35 -34.60
C TYR A 12 -61.80 -42.04 -34.51
N LEU A 13 -61.99 -43.07 -35.36
CA LEU A 13 -63.15 -43.94 -35.29
C LEU A 13 -62.85 -45.09 -34.31
N VAL A 14 -63.76 -45.29 -33.38
CA VAL A 14 -63.80 -46.44 -32.47
C VAL A 14 -64.88 -47.36 -32.98
N ILE A 15 -64.49 -48.58 -33.34
CA ILE A 15 -65.39 -49.59 -33.86
C ILE A 15 -65.47 -50.72 -32.85
N THR A 16 -66.68 -51.08 -32.46
CA THR A 16 -66.97 -52.11 -31.48
C THR A 16 -68.06 -53.06 -31.99
N ARG A 17 -68.26 -54.18 -31.29
CA ARG A 17 -69.25 -55.24 -31.56
C ARG A 17 -68.82 -56.20 -32.68
N PHE A 18 -69.71 -56.55 -33.59
CA PHE A 18 -69.60 -57.74 -34.45
C PHE A 18 -68.20 -57.95 -35.07
N GLY A 19 -67.52 -59.02 -34.65
CA GLY A 19 -66.19 -59.43 -35.13
C GLY A 19 -64.98 -58.71 -34.50
N ILE A 20 -65.18 -57.96 -33.41
CA ILE A 20 -64.13 -57.27 -32.65
C ILE A 20 -64.34 -57.57 -31.16
N ASP A 21 -63.33 -58.17 -30.51
CA ASP A 21 -63.44 -58.61 -29.11
C ASP A 21 -63.34 -57.47 -28.09
N ASP A 22 -62.65 -56.39 -28.42
CA ASP A 22 -62.42 -55.25 -27.51
C ASP A 22 -62.78 -53.92 -28.18
N ILE A 23 -61.79 -53.23 -28.77
CA ILE A 23 -62.00 -51.99 -29.53
C ILE A 23 -61.07 -52.00 -30.74
N LYS A 24 -61.55 -51.53 -31.89
CA LYS A 24 -60.71 -51.24 -33.06
C LYS A 24 -60.68 -49.75 -33.35
N ILE A 25 -59.47 -49.18 -33.33
CA ILE A 25 -59.25 -47.76 -33.61
C ILE A 25 -58.77 -47.58 -35.06
N ALA A 26 -59.42 -46.70 -35.82
CA ALA A 26 -59.05 -46.45 -37.21
C ALA A 26 -59.39 -45.03 -37.67
N LYS A 27 -58.57 -44.46 -38.56
CA LYS A 27 -58.90 -43.19 -39.26
C LYS A 27 -59.95 -43.37 -40.36
N LYS A 28 -59.97 -44.53 -41.00
CA LYS A 28 -60.89 -44.87 -42.09
C LYS A 28 -61.26 -46.35 -42.00
N ALA A 29 -62.56 -46.66 -42.10
CA ALA A 29 -63.01 -48.03 -41.99
C ALA A 29 -64.37 -48.27 -42.67
N TRP A 30 -64.55 -49.51 -43.12
CA TRP A 30 -65.86 -50.04 -43.50
C TRP A 30 -66.57 -50.56 -42.26
N ILE A 31 -67.76 -50.02 -41.99
CA ILE A 31 -68.59 -50.44 -40.87
C ILE A 31 -69.57 -51.48 -41.38
N LEU A 32 -69.43 -52.71 -40.87
CA LEU A 32 -70.29 -53.84 -41.22
C LEU A 32 -71.63 -53.77 -40.46
N PRO A 33 -72.71 -54.38 -40.99
CA PRO A 33 -73.97 -54.52 -40.25
C PRO A 33 -73.74 -55.21 -38.91
N GLY A 34 -74.16 -54.58 -37.81
CA GLY A 34 -73.94 -55.08 -36.44
C GLY A 34 -72.73 -54.48 -35.71
N GLN A 35 -71.90 -53.70 -36.38
CA GLN A 35 -70.83 -52.92 -35.74
C GLN A 35 -71.33 -51.54 -35.30
N SER A 36 -70.88 -51.10 -34.12
CA SER A 36 -71.10 -49.75 -33.62
C SER A 36 -69.86 -48.90 -33.86
N CYS A 37 -70.06 -47.66 -34.28
CA CYS A 37 -68.98 -46.71 -34.52
C CYS A 37 -69.23 -45.41 -33.74
N SER A 38 -68.29 -45.08 -32.85
CA SER A 38 -68.20 -43.79 -32.17
C SER A 38 -66.97 -43.02 -32.68
N ARG A 39 -66.99 -41.69 -32.51
CA ARG A 39 -65.85 -40.81 -32.82
C ARG A 39 -65.40 -40.16 -31.53
N PHE A 40 -64.10 -40.01 -31.35
CA PHE A 40 -63.52 -39.20 -30.28
C PHE A 40 -62.45 -38.27 -30.85
N ASP A 41 -62.34 -37.09 -30.23
CA ASP A 41 -61.32 -36.10 -30.54
C ASP A 41 -60.07 -36.35 -29.68
N ILE A 42 -58.91 -36.11 -30.27
CA ILE A 42 -57.59 -36.27 -29.65
C ILE A 42 -56.96 -34.93 -29.29
N SER A 43 -57.58 -33.84 -29.74
CA SER A 43 -57.13 -32.49 -29.45
C SER A 43 -56.96 -32.27 -27.94
N PRO A 44 -55.78 -31.80 -27.47
CA PRO A 44 -55.58 -31.48 -26.06
C PRO A 44 -56.59 -30.45 -25.58
N VAL A 45 -57.13 -30.68 -24.38
CA VAL A 45 -58.12 -29.82 -23.74
C VAL A 45 -57.46 -29.09 -22.57
N ASN A 46 -57.83 -27.82 -22.39
CA ASN A 46 -57.37 -27.03 -21.24
C ASN A 46 -58.32 -27.22 -20.06
N TYR A 47 -57.78 -27.70 -18.96
CA TYR A 47 -58.47 -27.91 -17.69
C TYR A 47 -58.02 -26.84 -16.71
N THR A 48 -58.94 -25.95 -16.36
CA THR A 48 -58.74 -24.93 -15.32
C THR A 48 -59.28 -25.46 -14.00
N PHE A 49 -58.47 -25.40 -12.95
CA PHE A 49 -58.93 -25.79 -11.62
C PHE A 49 -58.27 -24.93 -10.55
N ASP A 50 -58.98 -24.80 -9.43
CA ASP A 50 -58.55 -24.08 -8.25
C ASP A 50 -58.47 -25.09 -7.10
N VAL A 51 -57.29 -25.69 -6.89
CA VAL A 51 -57.12 -26.68 -5.83
C VAL A 51 -57.09 -25.98 -4.49
N GLN A 52 -58.00 -26.36 -3.60
CA GLN A 52 -57.93 -26.02 -2.18
C GLN A 52 -57.14 -27.11 -1.46
N ALA A 53 -56.00 -26.73 -0.90
CA ALA A 53 -55.11 -27.62 -0.17
C ALA A 53 -54.74 -27.01 1.19
N MET A 54 -54.20 -27.86 2.06
CA MET A 54 -53.69 -27.45 3.36
C MET A 54 -52.22 -27.83 3.45
N SER A 55 -51.38 -26.92 3.94
CA SER A 55 -49.96 -27.21 4.21
C SER A 55 -49.81 -28.16 5.41
N ALA A 56 -48.58 -28.63 5.65
CA ALA A 56 -48.22 -29.38 6.86
C ALA A 56 -48.56 -28.62 8.17
N GLU A 57 -48.55 -27.28 8.13
CA GLU A 57 -48.87 -26.38 9.24
C GLU A 57 -50.39 -26.12 9.38
N LYS A 58 -51.21 -26.81 8.57
CA LYS A 58 -52.67 -26.66 8.50
C LYS A 58 -53.14 -25.28 8.03
N LEU A 59 -52.31 -24.57 7.26
CA LEU A 59 -52.71 -23.33 6.62
C LEU A 59 -53.40 -23.64 5.28
N PRO A 60 -54.65 -23.21 5.08
CA PRO A 60 -55.35 -23.41 3.81
C PRO A 60 -54.82 -22.43 2.75
N PHE A 61 -54.69 -22.91 1.52
CA PHE A 61 -54.31 -22.09 0.37
C PHE A 61 -55.00 -22.55 -0.91
N LYS A 62 -55.04 -21.65 -1.90
CA LYS A 62 -55.59 -21.91 -3.23
C LYS A 62 -54.47 -21.94 -4.26
N LEU A 63 -54.44 -23.01 -5.04
CA LEU A 63 -53.54 -23.18 -6.18
C LEU A 63 -54.34 -23.10 -7.49
N PRO A 64 -54.44 -21.92 -8.11
CA PRO A 64 -55.03 -21.78 -9.43
C PRO A 64 -54.06 -22.31 -10.48
N ALA A 65 -54.48 -23.32 -11.24
CA ALA A 65 -53.65 -23.89 -12.29
C ALA A 65 -54.45 -24.29 -13.54
N VAL A 66 -53.75 -24.30 -14.67
CA VAL A 66 -54.29 -24.63 -15.98
C VAL A 66 -53.43 -25.72 -16.59
N PHE A 67 -54.02 -26.89 -16.84
CA PHE A 67 -53.33 -28.03 -17.41
C PHE A 67 -53.90 -28.32 -18.80
N THR A 68 -53.03 -28.43 -19.80
CA THR A 68 -53.38 -28.87 -21.14
C THR A 68 -53.15 -30.38 -21.21
N ILE A 69 -54.23 -31.15 -21.23
CA ILE A 69 -54.19 -32.62 -21.16
C ILE A 69 -54.88 -33.19 -22.39
N GLY A 70 -54.29 -34.24 -22.96
CA GLY A 70 -54.89 -34.97 -24.07
C GLY A 70 -54.37 -36.40 -24.13
N PRO A 71 -54.97 -37.25 -24.97
CA PRO A 71 -54.46 -38.59 -25.19
C PRO A 71 -53.05 -38.56 -25.80
N ARG A 72 -52.24 -39.55 -25.45
CA ARG A 72 -50.94 -39.79 -26.08
C ARG A 72 -51.14 -40.47 -27.43
N ILE A 73 -50.71 -39.83 -28.51
CA ILE A 73 -50.89 -40.33 -29.89
C ILE A 73 -49.80 -41.33 -30.28
N ASP A 74 -48.61 -41.18 -29.71
CA ASP A 74 -47.43 -41.97 -30.07
C ASP A 74 -47.52 -43.45 -29.61
N ASP A 75 -48.43 -43.74 -28.68
CA ASP A 75 -48.59 -45.06 -28.09
C ASP A 75 -50.01 -45.59 -28.34
N ASP A 76 -50.10 -46.69 -29.09
CA ASP A 76 -51.37 -47.31 -29.46
C ASP A 76 -52.10 -47.86 -28.23
N ASP A 77 -51.36 -48.35 -27.22
CA ASP A 77 -51.94 -48.85 -25.97
C ASP A 77 -52.61 -47.72 -25.17
N SER A 78 -51.97 -46.54 -25.10
CA SER A 78 -52.53 -45.34 -24.48
C SER A 78 -53.80 -44.89 -25.21
N LEU A 79 -53.81 -44.95 -26.54
CA LEU A 79 -54.98 -44.60 -27.34
C LEU A 79 -56.15 -45.58 -27.11
N HIS A 80 -55.85 -46.88 -26.96
CA HIS A 80 -56.84 -47.90 -26.59
C HIS A 80 -57.43 -47.66 -25.20
N LYS A 81 -56.60 -47.34 -24.19
CA LYS A 81 -57.05 -47.00 -22.84
C LYS A 81 -57.98 -45.78 -22.83
N TYR A 82 -57.61 -44.73 -23.56
CA TYR A 82 -58.42 -43.52 -23.67
C TYR A 82 -59.74 -43.78 -24.40
N ALA A 83 -59.71 -44.56 -25.49
CA ALA A 83 -60.90 -44.96 -26.23
C ALA A 83 -61.89 -45.75 -25.35
N LYS A 84 -61.40 -46.64 -24.48
CA LYS A 84 -62.23 -47.37 -23.49
C LYS A 84 -62.88 -46.43 -22.48
N LEU A 85 -62.13 -45.45 -21.98
CA LEU A 85 -62.63 -44.46 -21.03
C LEU A 85 -63.80 -43.66 -21.61
N ILE A 86 -63.70 -43.24 -22.88
CA ILE A 86 -64.76 -42.48 -23.56
C ILE A 86 -65.92 -43.38 -24.01
N ALA A 87 -65.63 -44.60 -24.48
CA ALA A 87 -66.66 -45.50 -25.02
C ALA A 87 -67.63 -46.04 -23.96
N SER A 88 -67.19 -46.13 -22.70
CA SER A 88 -67.98 -46.69 -21.59
C SER A 88 -69.12 -45.78 -21.15
N HIS A 89 -69.11 -44.49 -21.52
CA HIS A 89 -70.05 -43.50 -21.00
C HIS A 89 -70.82 -42.83 -22.13
N ASP A 90 -72.10 -43.17 -22.22
CA ASP A 90 -73.04 -42.58 -23.16
C ASP A 90 -73.21 -41.09 -22.81
N LYS A 91 -72.57 -40.21 -23.60
CA LYS A 91 -72.94 -38.79 -23.82
C LYS A 91 -72.60 -37.69 -22.80
N GLN A 92 -71.81 -37.91 -21.76
CA GLN A 92 -71.36 -36.78 -20.92
C GLN A 92 -69.84 -36.71 -20.80
N SER A 93 -69.25 -35.82 -21.62
CA SER A 93 -67.84 -35.40 -21.58
C SER A 93 -67.36 -34.93 -20.18
N HIS A 94 -68.28 -34.76 -19.23
CA HIS A 94 -68.01 -34.39 -17.85
C HIS A 94 -67.25 -35.45 -17.06
N HIS A 95 -67.42 -36.75 -17.36
CA HIS A 95 -66.76 -37.78 -16.54
C HIS A 95 -65.23 -37.73 -16.64
N VAL A 96 -64.67 -37.54 -17.84
CA VAL A 96 -63.22 -37.41 -18.02
C VAL A 96 -62.71 -36.14 -17.32
N ILE A 97 -63.48 -35.05 -17.36
CA ILE A 97 -63.15 -33.80 -16.66
C ILE A 97 -63.13 -34.04 -15.14
N GLU A 98 -64.13 -34.71 -14.58
CA GLU A 98 -64.21 -35.03 -13.15
C GLU A 98 -63.10 -35.98 -12.70
N LEU A 99 -62.78 -36.99 -13.50
CA LEU A 99 -61.70 -37.93 -13.22
C LEU A 99 -60.33 -37.22 -13.20
N VAL A 100 -60.03 -36.44 -14.23
CA VAL A 100 -58.77 -35.66 -14.32
C VAL A 100 -58.70 -34.67 -13.16
N LYS A 101 -59.80 -33.96 -12.87
CA LYS A 101 -59.87 -33.02 -11.75
C LYS A 101 -59.64 -33.73 -10.41
N GLY A 102 -60.27 -34.88 -10.19
CA GLY A 102 -60.12 -35.66 -8.96
C GLY A 102 -58.70 -36.16 -8.74
N ILE A 103 -58.02 -36.64 -9.79
CA ILE A 103 -56.61 -37.06 -9.72
C ILE A 103 -55.72 -35.88 -9.33
N ILE A 104 -55.87 -34.74 -10.03
CA ILE A 104 -55.00 -33.59 -9.79
C ILE A 104 -55.23 -33.00 -8.41
N GLU A 105 -56.48 -32.84 -7.98
CA GLU A 105 -56.81 -32.36 -6.64
C GLU A 105 -56.30 -33.31 -5.55
N GLY A 106 -56.40 -34.62 -5.78
CA GLY A 106 -55.91 -35.65 -4.87
C GLY A 106 -54.40 -35.59 -4.67
N GLU A 107 -53.63 -35.71 -5.75
CA GLU A 107 -52.17 -35.72 -5.71
C GLU A 107 -51.60 -34.39 -5.20
N THR A 108 -52.15 -33.26 -5.65
CA THR A 108 -51.74 -31.94 -5.17
C THR A 108 -51.97 -31.80 -3.67
N ARG A 109 -53.08 -32.32 -3.13
CA ARG A 109 -53.38 -32.26 -1.69
C ARG A 109 -52.42 -33.09 -0.87
N VAL A 110 -52.07 -34.29 -1.34
CA VAL A 110 -51.10 -35.17 -0.66
C VAL A 110 -49.74 -34.50 -0.57
N LEU A 111 -49.25 -33.92 -1.67
CA LEU A 111 -47.97 -33.21 -1.69
C LEU A 111 -48.00 -31.95 -0.81
N ALA A 112 -49.04 -31.14 -0.93
CA ALA A 112 -49.23 -29.94 -0.13
C ALA A 112 -49.22 -30.25 1.38
N ALA A 113 -49.86 -31.34 1.81
CA ALA A 113 -49.92 -31.73 3.21
C ALA A 113 -48.56 -32.15 3.78
N SER A 114 -47.59 -32.49 2.93
CA SER A 114 -46.25 -32.93 3.35
C SER A 114 -45.24 -31.78 3.51
N MET A 115 -45.51 -30.62 2.92
CA MET A 115 -44.58 -29.48 2.87
C MET A 115 -45.07 -28.32 3.73
N THR A 116 -44.13 -27.52 4.24
CA THR A 116 -44.47 -26.27 4.94
C THR A 116 -44.88 -25.18 3.95
N MET A 117 -45.61 -24.17 4.42
CA MET A 117 -46.06 -23.08 3.56
C MET A 117 -44.90 -22.27 2.97
N GLU A 118 -43.82 -22.08 3.75
CA GLU A 118 -42.61 -21.40 3.29
C GLU A 118 -41.87 -22.22 2.22
N GLU A 119 -41.78 -23.55 2.36
CA GLU A 119 -41.19 -24.45 1.34
C GLU A 119 -42.02 -24.46 0.06
N ILE A 120 -43.35 -24.52 0.17
CA ILE A 120 -44.25 -24.46 -0.98
C ILE A 120 -44.08 -23.13 -1.74
N PHE A 121 -43.94 -22.01 -1.02
CA PHE A 121 -43.74 -20.70 -1.61
C PHE A 121 -42.34 -20.55 -2.24
N LYS A 122 -41.27 -20.94 -1.53
CA LYS A 122 -39.88 -20.80 -1.98
C LYS A 122 -39.53 -21.81 -3.08
N GLY A 123 -40.05 -23.02 -2.96
CA GLY A 123 -39.83 -24.16 -3.85
C GLY A 123 -40.94 -24.33 -4.88
N THR A 124 -41.63 -23.25 -5.30
CA THR A 124 -42.78 -23.35 -6.21
C THR A 124 -42.43 -24.14 -7.48
N GLU A 125 -41.21 -24.03 -8.02
CA GLU A 125 -40.79 -24.78 -9.21
C GLU A 125 -40.56 -26.27 -8.96
N ASP A 126 -40.01 -26.64 -7.81
CA ASP A 126 -39.78 -28.04 -7.45
C ASP A 126 -41.10 -28.73 -7.07
N PHE A 127 -41.97 -28.02 -6.34
CA PHE A 127 -43.33 -28.44 -6.07
C PHE A 127 -44.13 -28.67 -7.37
N LYS A 128 -44.02 -27.77 -8.35
CA LYS A 128 -44.66 -27.94 -9.67
C LYS A 128 -44.22 -29.22 -10.36
N LYS A 129 -42.90 -29.51 -10.35
CA LYS A 129 -42.36 -30.74 -10.96
C LYS A 129 -42.85 -31.99 -10.26
N GLU A 130 -42.85 -31.98 -8.93
CA GLU A 130 -43.29 -33.14 -8.16
C GLU A 130 -44.78 -33.43 -8.33
N VAL A 131 -45.63 -32.38 -8.32
CA VAL A 131 -47.06 -32.50 -8.66
C VAL A 131 -47.22 -33.02 -10.08
N PHE A 132 -46.46 -32.48 -11.05
CA PHE A 132 -46.54 -32.91 -12.44
C PHE A 132 -46.20 -34.39 -12.61
N ASP A 133 -45.10 -34.86 -12.00
CA ASP A 133 -44.64 -36.24 -12.12
C ASP A 133 -45.65 -37.22 -11.50
N LYS A 134 -46.19 -36.89 -10.32
CA LYS A 134 -47.20 -37.71 -9.63
C LYS A 134 -48.51 -37.78 -10.42
N VAL A 135 -49.01 -36.63 -10.87
CA VAL A 135 -50.24 -36.59 -11.69
C VAL A 135 -50.04 -37.33 -13.02
N GLN A 136 -48.89 -37.19 -13.67
CA GLN A 136 -48.61 -37.86 -14.94
C GLN A 136 -48.59 -39.38 -14.79
N LEU A 137 -48.09 -39.92 -13.67
CA LEU A 137 -48.11 -41.36 -13.38
C LEU A 137 -49.54 -41.91 -13.29
N GLU A 138 -50.45 -41.19 -12.63
CA GLU A 138 -51.86 -41.58 -12.54
C GLU A 138 -52.58 -41.43 -13.89
N LEU A 139 -52.34 -40.33 -14.62
CA LEU A 139 -52.94 -40.10 -15.94
C LEU A 139 -52.49 -41.13 -17.01
N ASN A 140 -51.28 -41.67 -16.91
CA ASN A 140 -50.78 -42.72 -17.80
C ASN A 140 -51.65 -43.99 -17.74
N GLN A 141 -52.30 -44.29 -16.61
CA GLN A 141 -53.19 -45.45 -16.47
C GLN A 141 -54.42 -45.33 -17.38
N PHE A 142 -54.82 -44.09 -17.68
CA PHE A 142 -55.95 -43.75 -18.55
C PHE A 142 -55.53 -43.39 -19.98
N GLY A 143 -54.23 -43.47 -20.31
CA GLY A 143 -53.70 -43.10 -21.62
C GLY A 143 -53.63 -41.58 -21.87
N LEU A 144 -53.66 -40.78 -20.80
CA LEU A 144 -53.62 -39.32 -20.85
C LEU A 144 -52.20 -38.78 -20.63
N LEU A 145 -51.88 -37.68 -21.30
CA LEU A 145 -50.62 -36.97 -21.24
C LEU A 145 -50.86 -35.49 -20.96
N ILE A 146 -50.10 -34.94 -20.01
CA ILE A 146 -50.03 -33.50 -19.79
C ILE A 146 -49.06 -32.92 -20.81
N TYR A 147 -49.57 -32.09 -21.72
CA TYR A 147 -48.76 -31.37 -22.71
C TYR A 147 -48.17 -30.08 -22.11
N ASN A 148 -48.93 -29.43 -21.23
CA ASN A 148 -48.50 -28.19 -20.57
C ASN A 148 -49.18 -28.08 -19.20
N ALA A 149 -48.48 -27.55 -18.22
CA ALA A 149 -49.03 -27.17 -16.93
C ALA A 149 -48.59 -25.74 -16.61
N ASN A 150 -49.56 -24.84 -16.50
CA ASN A 150 -49.34 -23.47 -16.07
C ASN A 150 -49.96 -23.25 -14.69
N VAL A 151 -49.11 -23.26 -13.67
CA VAL A 151 -49.49 -23.01 -12.28
C VAL A 151 -49.29 -21.52 -12.00
N LYS A 152 -50.38 -20.82 -11.67
CA LYS A 152 -50.33 -19.41 -11.26
C LYS A 152 -49.82 -19.29 -9.83
N GLN A 153 -49.55 -18.05 -9.41
CA GLN A 153 -49.16 -17.76 -8.03
C GLN A 153 -50.27 -18.22 -7.06
N MET A 154 -49.84 -18.87 -5.98
CA MET A 154 -50.74 -19.31 -4.91
C MET A 154 -51.38 -18.11 -4.22
N VAL A 155 -52.63 -18.26 -3.85
CA VAL A 155 -53.42 -17.21 -3.20
C VAL A 155 -53.93 -17.74 -1.88
N ASP A 156 -53.89 -16.89 -0.86
CA ASP A 156 -54.48 -17.21 0.43
C ASP A 156 -56.01 -17.40 0.29
N GLU A 157 -56.59 -18.19 1.18
CA GLU A 157 -58.03 -18.24 1.31
C GLU A 157 -58.57 -16.88 1.81
N PRO A 158 -59.74 -16.41 1.34
CA PRO A 158 -60.29 -15.12 1.77
C PRO A 158 -60.37 -15.02 3.31
N GLY A 159 -59.68 -14.02 3.88
CA GLY A 159 -59.58 -13.82 5.33
C GLY A 159 -58.20 -14.13 5.92
N GLN A 160 -57.28 -14.72 5.13
CA GLN A 160 -55.87 -14.90 5.50
C GLN A 160 -54.99 -14.03 4.59
N GLU A 161 -53.94 -13.43 5.15
CA GLU A 161 -52.98 -12.57 4.43
C GLU A 161 -51.54 -13.12 4.55
N TYR A 162 -51.40 -14.42 4.78
CA TYR A 162 -50.13 -15.05 5.09
C TYR A 162 -49.10 -14.89 3.96
N PHE A 163 -49.46 -15.14 2.70
CA PHE A 163 -48.53 -14.96 1.57
C PHE A 163 -48.11 -13.51 1.37
N SER A 164 -48.98 -12.54 1.69
CA SER A 164 -48.64 -11.11 1.64
C SER A 164 -47.57 -10.78 2.68
N TYR A 165 -47.77 -11.19 3.93
CA TYR A 165 -46.80 -10.99 5.01
C TYR A 165 -45.51 -11.77 4.78
N LEU A 166 -45.59 -13.01 4.27
CA LEU A 166 -44.43 -13.82 3.93
C LEU A 166 -43.61 -13.15 2.83
N GLY A 167 -44.26 -12.64 1.78
CA GLY A 167 -43.60 -11.88 0.72
C GLY A 167 -42.89 -10.63 1.26
N GLN A 168 -43.55 -9.88 2.15
CA GLN A 168 -42.94 -8.71 2.80
C GLN A 168 -41.76 -9.11 3.70
N LYS A 169 -41.88 -10.17 4.49
CA LYS A 169 -40.82 -10.72 5.36
C LYS A 169 -39.58 -11.07 4.52
N ILE A 170 -39.76 -11.82 3.43
CA ILE A 170 -38.65 -12.22 2.53
C ILE A 170 -37.99 -11.00 1.89
N GLN A 171 -38.77 -10.01 1.44
CA GLN A 171 -38.21 -8.77 0.88
C GLN A 171 -37.41 -7.97 1.90
N GLN A 172 -37.92 -7.86 3.14
CA GLN A 172 -37.22 -7.17 4.22
C GLN A 172 -35.96 -7.93 4.65
N GLU A 173 -36.01 -9.25 4.72
CA GLU A 173 -34.88 -10.11 5.04
C GLU A 173 -33.77 -9.99 3.99
N ALA A 174 -34.13 -10.05 2.70
CA ALA A 174 -33.19 -9.83 1.60
C ALA A 174 -32.57 -8.42 1.63
N ALA A 175 -33.37 -7.40 1.91
CA ALA A 175 -32.88 -6.02 2.05
C ALA A 175 -31.94 -5.85 3.25
N ASN A 176 -32.26 -6.47 4.39
CA ASN A 176 -31.41 -6.44 5.58
C ASN A 176 -30.11 -7.20 5.36
N GLN A 177 -30.15 -8.37 4.70
CA GLN A 177 -28.96 -9.13 4.35
C GLN A 177 -28.05 -8.32 3.43
N ALA A 178 -28.60 -7.72 2.37
CA ALA A 178 -27.84 -6.85 1.48
C ALA A 178 -27.23 -5.66 2.23
N LYS A 179 -27.95 -5.09 3.21
CA LYS A 179 -27.42 -4.00 4.06
C LYS A 179 -26.28 -4.46 4.96
N ILE A 180 -26.35 -5.68 5.50
CA ILE A 180 -25.27 -6.30 6.28
C ILE A 180 -24.05 -6.48 5.38
N ASP A 181 -24.20 -7.09 4.21
CA ASP A 181 -23.12 -7.36 3.26
C ASP A 181 -22.43 -6.06 2.81
N VAL A 182 -23.20 -5.01 2.51
CA VAL A 182 -22.68 -3.69 2.17
C VAL A 182 -21.91 -3.06 3.34
N SER A 183 -22.40 -3.22 4.57
CA SER A 183 -21.75 -2.68 5.76
C SER A 183 -20.44 -3.41 6.07
N GLU A 184 -20.42 -4.73 5.94
CA GLU A 184 -19.20 -5.55 6.08
C GLU A 184 -18.17 -5.20 5.00
N ALA A 185 -18.60 -5.06 3.75
CA ALA A 185 -17.74 -4.65 2.65
C ALA A 185 -17.14 -3.25 2.89
N LYS A 186 -17.94 -2.29 3.37
CA LYS A 186 -17.46 -0.95 3.76
C LYS A 186 -16.47 -1.02 4.90
N MET A 187 -16.78 -1.75 5.98
CA MET A 187 -15.89 -1.92 7.12
C MET A 187 -14.54 -2.51 6.69
N LYS A 188 -14.55 -3.55 5.85
CA LYS A 188 -13.33 -4.16 5.30
C LYS A 188 -12.55 -3.19 4.41
N GLY A 189 -13.25 -2.41 3.58
CA GLY A 189 -12.65 -1.37 2.74
C GLY A 189 -11.99 -0.26 3.55
N GLU A 190 -12.67 0.26 4.57
CA GLU A 190 -12.16 1.30 5.48
C GLU A 190 -11.01 0.79 6.34
N PHE A 191 -11.09 -0.44 6.86
CA PHE A 191 -9.98 -1.05 7.58
C PHE A 191 -8.76 -1.21 6.67
N GLY A 192 -8.95 -1.70 5.44
CA GLY A 192 -7.87 -1.84 4.46
C GLY A 192 -7.25 -0.50 4.03
N SER A 193 -8.04 0.57 3.97
CA SER A 193 -7.52 1.91 3.66
C SER A 193 -6.75 2.51 4.83
N LYS A 194 -7.28 2.43 6.05
CA LYS A 194 -6.60 2.90 7.27
C LYS A 194 -5.33 2.12 7.57
N LEU A 195 -5.31 0.81 7.35
CA LEU A 195 -4.12 -0.01 7.52
C LEU A 195 -3.01 0.43 6.56
N ARG A 196 -3.34 0.64 5.26
CA ARG A 196 -2.39 1.19 4.29
C ARG A 196 -1.90 2.58 4.70
N GLN A 197 -2.80 3.47 5.13
CA GLN A 197 -2.41 4.80 5.59
C GLN A 197 -1.48 4.74 6.81
N GLY A 198 -1.78 3.88 7.78
CA GLY A 198 -0.95 3.64 8.96
C GLY A 198 0.44 3.09 8.59
N GLN A 199 0.51 2.15 7.65
CA GLN A 199 1.79 1.65 7.13
C GLN A 199 2.58 2.74 6.39
N THR A 200 1.93 3.55 5.57
CA THR A 200 2.58 4.68 4.89
C THR A 200 3.12 5.69 5.90
N LEU A 201 2.36 6.03 6.94
CA LEU A 201 2.82 6.93 8.00
C LEU A 201 3.99 6.33 8.80
N GLN A 202 3.93 5.05 9.16
CA GLN A 202 5.06 4.38 9.83
C GLN A 202 6.31 4.34 8.95
N ASN A 203 6.17 4.06 7.66
CA ASN A 203 7.28 4.07 6.72
C ASN A 203 7.86 5.48 6.55
N ALA A 204 7.01 6.50 6.43
CA ALA A 204 7.44 7.90 6.38
C ALA A 204 8.20 8.29 7.66
N ALA A 205 7.71 7.89 8.84
CA ALA A 205 8.39 8.14 10.11
C ALA A 205 9.74 7.41 10.22
N LYS A 206 9.83 6.17 9.73
CA LYS A 206 11.10 5.43 9.64
C LYS A 206 12.10 6.13 8.71
N ILE A 207 11.64 6.55 7.54
CA ILE A 207 12.47 7.31 6.57
C ILE A 207 12.93 8.63 7.18
N ASP A 208 12.07 9.39 7.87
CA ASP A 208 12.47 10.64 8.54
C ASP A 208 13.51 10.40 9.64
N ALA A 209 13.32 9.35 10.46
CA ALA A 209 14.27 8.96 11.48
C ALA A 209 15.63 8.57 10.88
N GLU A 210 15.64 7.71 9.84
CA GLU A 210 16.85 7.34 9.11
C GLU A 210 17.53 8.55 8.46
N THR A 211 16.75 9.45 7.87
CA THR A 211 17.26 10.68 7.24
C THR A 211 17.93 11.58 8.28
N LYS A 212 17.34 11.74 9.47
CA LYS A 212 17.95 12.49 10.58
C LYS A 212 19.25 11.84 11.05
N ILE A 213 19.27 10.52 11.21
CA ILE A 213 20.49 9.78 11.60
C ILE A 213 21.60 10.02 10.56
N ILE A 214 21.30 9.88 9.26
CA ILE A 214 22.25 10.10 8.17
C ILE A 214 22.72 11.56 8.16
N ALA A 215 21.82 12.53 8.35
CA ALA A 215 22.18 13.94 8.41
C ALA A 215 23.12 14.24 9.60
N THR A 216 22.82 13.71 10.79
CA THR A 216 23.69 13.85 11.97
C THR A 216 25.03 13.16 11.76
N GLN A 217 25.06 11.98 11.13
CA GLN A 217 26.30 11.27 10.82
C GLN A 217 27.16 12.03 9.81
N ARG A 218 26.56 12.55 8.74
CA ARG A 218 27.24 13.42 7.75
C ARG A 218 27.76 14.70 8.40
N GLN A 219 26.98 15.34 9.27
CA GLN A 219 27.43 16.53 9.99
C GLN A 219 28.57 16.19 10.95
N GLY A 220 28.53 15.04 11.61
CA GLY A 220 29.61 14.53 12.45
C GLY A 220 30.88 14.23 11.65
N GLN A 221 30.75 13.65 10.45
CA GLN A 221 31.87 13.45 9.53
C GLN A 221 32.44 14.78 9.03
N GLY A 222 31.59 15.71 8.59
CA GLY A 222 31.99 17.06 8.17
C GLY A 222 32.74 17.80 9.27
N LYS A 223 32.25 17.76 10.51
CA LYS A 223 32.96 18.33 11.67
C LYS A 223 34.30 17.63 11.94
N LYS A 224 34.40 16.31 11.76
CA LYS A 224 35.67 15.59 11.90
C LYS A 224 36.66 16.00 10.81
N GLU A 225 36.21 16.11 9.57
CA GLU A 225 37.01 16.61 8.45
C GLU A 225 37.49 18.05 8.72
N GLU A 226 36.58 18.92 9.17
CA GLU A 226 36.87 20.32 9.47
C GLU A 226 37.87 20.45 10.63
N ILE A 227 37.72 19.63 11.69
CA ILE A 227 38.68 19.55 12.79
C ILE A 227 40.03 19.05 12.27
N LYS A 228 40.08 18.02 11.42
CA LYS A 228 41.34 17.54 10.83
C LYS A 228 42.04 18.64 10.05
N VAL A 229 41.32 19.31 9.14
CA VAL A 229 41.87 20.42 8.34
C VAL A 229 42.35 21.56 9.25
N GLN A 230 41.57 21.98 10.24
CA GLN A 230 42.02 23.01 11.20
C GLN A 230 43.24 22.57 12.01
N THR A 231 43.33 21.29 12.37
CA THR A 231 44.47 20.75 13.11
C THR A 231 45.72 20.73 12.22
N GLU A 232 45.59 20.31 10.96
CA GLU A 232 46.67 20.36 9.97
C GLU A 232 47.14 21.81 9.71
N VAL A 233 46.20 22.75 9.55
CA VAL A 233 46.53 24.18 9.39
C VAL A 233 47.27 24.71 10.63
N LYS A 234 46.80 24.40 11.84
CA LYS A 234 47.49 24.81 13.08
C LYS A 234 48.88 24.18 13.21
N VAL A 235 49.04 22.92 12.82
CA VAL A 235 50.36 22.26 12.81
C VAL A 235 51.28 22.96 11.82
N PHE A 236 50.78 23.30 10.64
CA PHE A 236 51.54 24.03 9.63
C PHE A 236 51.90 25.45 10.07
N GLU A 237 50.97 26.19 10.69
CA GLU A 237 51.23 27.51 11.29
C GLU A 237 52.27 27.42 12.39
N ASN A 238 52.14 26.47 13.32
CA ASN A 238 53.15 26.23 14.36
C ASN A 238 54.53 25.87 13.78
N GLN A 239 54.58 25.05 12.73
CA GLN A 239 55.83 24.73 12.03
C GLN A 239 56.45 25.97 11.39
N ARG A 240 55.64 26.79 10.70
CA ARG A 240 56.08 28.07 10.14
C ARG A 240 56.55 29.05 11.20
N GLU A 241 55.86 29.15 12.33
CA GLU A 241 56.28 30.01 13.44
C GLU A 241 57.58 29.51 14.06
N ALA A 242 57.76 28.19 14.20
CA ALA A 242 59.01 27.60 14.66
C ALA A 242 60.17 27.89 13.68
N GLU A 243 59.96 27.72 12.37
CA GLU A 243 60.94 28.06 11.33
C GLU A 243 61.29 29.56 11.35
N VAL A 244 60.28 30.44 11.49
CA VAL A 244 60.50 31.88 11.60
C VAL A 244 61.24 32.23 12.90
N ALA A 245 60.94 31.56 14.01
CA ALA A 245 61.64 31.74 15.28
C ALA A 245 63.11 31.28 15.17
N GLU A 246 63.38 30.15 14.53
CA GLU A 246 64.73 29.68 14.23
C GLU A 246 65.49 30.65 13.33
N ALA A 247 64.88 31.10 12.23
CA ALA A 247 65.47 32.09 11.33
C ALA A 247 65.74 33.43 12.04
N ASN A 248 64.84 33.87 12.91
CA ASN A 248 65.01 35.07 13.73
C ASN A 248 66.12 34.90 14.77
N ALA A 249 66.23 33.73 15.42
CA ALA A 249 67.31 33.41 16.34
C ALA A 249 68.67 33.36 15.61
N GLU A 250 68.71 32.80 14.41
CA GLU A 250 69.92 32.76 13.58
C GLU A 250 70.32 34.17 13.13
N LEU A 251 69.36 35.02 12.74
CA LEU A 251 69.58 36.43 12.44
C LEU A 251 70.09 37.20 13.67
N ALA A 252 69.53 36.95 14.85
CA ALA A 252 69.97 37.56 16.10
C ALA A 252 71.40 37.13 16.45
N MET A 253 71.73 35.85 16.30
CA MET A 253 73.10 35.31 16.46
C MET A 253 74.07 35.96 15.48
N LYS A 254 73.71 36.09 14.19
CA LYS A 254 74.53 36.76 13.18
C LYS A 254 74.72 38.26 13.49
N LYS A 255 73.67 38.95 13.95
CA LYS A 255 73.75 40.35 14.40
C LYS A 255 74.64 40.51 15.63
N ALA A 256 74.49 39.64 16.63
CA ALA A 256 75.32 39.65 17.84
C ALA A 256 76.79 39.35 17.51
N LYS A 257 77.06 38.41 16.60
CA LYS A 257 78.40 38.11 16.10
C LYS A 257 79.02 39.33 15.40
N ARG A 258 78.29 39.98 14.48
CA ARG A 258 78.73 41.24 13.85
C ARG A 258 78.97 42.36 14.86
N ALA A 259 78.12 42.51 15.86
CA ALA A 259 78.28 43.52 16.91
C ALA A 259 79.53 43.26 17.75
N LYS A 260 79.80 41.99 18.09
CA LYS A 260 81.02 41.59 18.79
C LYS A 260 82.26 41.88 17.94
N ASP A 261 82.24 41.53 16.66
CA ASP A 261 83.35 41.81 15.73
C ASP A 261 83.58 43.33 15.60
N SER A 262 82.50 44.14 15.50
CA SER A 262 82.58 45.61 15.50
C SER A 262 83.17 46.17 16.79
N GLN A 263 82.78 45.63 17.95
CA GLN A 263 83.35 46.05 19.24
C GLN A 263 84.82 45.67 19.38
N VAL A 264 85.25 44.53 18.83
CA VAL A 264 86.67 44.15 18.80
C VAL A 264 87.46 45.16 17.97
N VAL A 265 86.96 45.54 16.79
CA VAL A 265 87.60 46.57 15.95
C VAL A 265 87.64 47.93 16.64
N GLU A 266 86.59 48.35 17.33
CA GLU A 266 86.60 49.60 18.12
C GLU A 266 87.59 49.55 19.28
N LEU A 267 87.68 48.42 20.00
CA LEU A 267 88.64 48.26 21.11
C LEU A 267 90.08 48.23 20.61
N GLU A 268 90.36 47.59 19.48
CA GLU A 268 91.66 47.63 18.83
C GLU A 268 92.01 49.06 18.38
N SER A 269 91.05 49.77 17.79
CA SER A 269 91.22 51.18 17.39
C SER A 269 91.53 52.07 18.60
N LYS A 270 90.78 51.93 19.71
CA LYS A 270 91.04 52.67 20.95
C LYS A 270 92.39 52.30 21.57
N LYS A 271 92.81 51.03 21.52
CA LYS A 271 94.16 50.62 21.96
C LYS A 271 95.25 51.29 21.13
N VAL A 272 95.10 51.36 19.81
CA VAL A 272 96.07 52.03 18.92
C VAL A 272 96.17 53.52 19.25
N VAL A 273 95.03 54.20 19.47
CA VAL A 273 95.01 55.62 19.87
C VAL A 273 95.67 55.83 21.24
N ALA A 274 95.36 54.99 22.23
CA ALA A 274 95.93 55.09 23.58
C ALA A 274 97.44 54.83 23.60
N LEU A 275 97.94 53.87 22.80
CA LEU A 275 99.38 53.65 22.64
C LEU A 275 100.06 54.87 22.01
N ARG A 276 99.43 55.51 21.02
CA ARG A 276 99.94 56.73 20.37
C ARG A 276 99.99 57.92 21.34
N GLU A 277 98.98 58.09 22.20
CA GLU A 277 98.98 59.11 23.25
C GLU A 277 100.07 58.88 24.30
N ALA A 278 100.30 57.63 24.71
CA ALA A 278 101.34 57.28 25.68
C ALA A 278 102.76 57.52 25.12
N GLU A 279 102.97 57.27 23.81
CA GLU A 279 104.22 57.61 23.12
C GLU A 279 104.46 59.12 23.11
N LEU A 280 103.44 59.92 22.78
CA LEU A 280 103.53 61.38 22.77
C LEU A 280 103.84 61.96 24.16
N GLN A 281 103.22 61.44 25.23
CA GLN A 281 103.45 61.91 26.59
C GLN A 281 104.91 61.70 27.03
N LYS A 282 105.50 60.54 26.71
CA LYS A 282 106.92 60.28 26.97
C LYS A 282 107.84 61.27 26.25
N GLU A 283 107.52 61.61 25.01
CA GLU A 283 108.31 62.55 24.21
C GLU A 283 108.27 63.98 24.78
N VAL A 284 107.09 64.42 25.26
CA VAL A 284 106.93 65.71 25.95
C VAL A 284 107.66 65.74 27.29
N GLU A 285 107.64 64.65 28.08
CA GLU A 285 108.38 64.57 29.34
C GLU A 285 109.90 64.66 29.12
N ILE A 286 110.43 63.96 28.11
CA ILE A 286 111.86 64.02 27.75
C ILE A 286 112.24 65.46 27.36
N MET A 287 111.45 66.13 26.52
CA MET A 287 111.71 67.53 26.15
C MET A 287 111.69 68.49 27.35
N ASN A 288 110.75 68.30 28.29
CA ASN A 288 110.68 69.14 29.49
C ASN A 288 111.90 68.93 30.40
N THR A 289 112.38 67.70 30.57
CA THR A 289 113.59 67.42 31.36
C THR A 289 114.84 68.02 30.73
N LEU A 290 115.01 67.94 29.40
CA LEU A 290 116.11 68.59 28.69
C LEU A 290 116.10 70.11 28.91
N THR A 291 114.94 70.76 28.75
CA THR A 291 114.78 72.20 28.95
C THR A 291 115.12 72.64 30.38
N GLN A 292 114.78 71.84 31.39
CA GLN A 292 115.14 72.12 32.80
C GLN A 292 116.64 71.97 33.05
N THR A 293 117.30 70.97 32.44
CA THR A 293 118.75 70.79 32.59
C THR A 293 119.57 71.91 31.94
N GLU A 294 119.10 72.47 30.82
CA GLU A 294 119.73 73.63 30.19
C GLU A 294 119.60 74.90 31.03
N LYS A 295 118.43 75.15 31.63
CA LYS A 295 118.24 76.29 32.56
C LYS A 295 119.17 76.22 33.77
N LEU A 296 119.30 75.06 34.39
CA LEU A 296 120.18 74.87 35.55
C LEU A 296 121.66 75.09 35.19
N LYS A 297 122.11 74.66 34.00
CA LYS A 297 123.47 74.94 33.52
C LYS A 297 123.74 76.44 33.32
N ALA A 298 122.75 77.19 32.81
CA ALA A 298 122.88 78.62 32.60
C ALA A 298 122.97 79.42 33.93
N GLU A 299 122.20 79.03 34.95
CA GLU A 299 122.24 79.66 36.27
C GLU A 299 123.58 79.45 36.99
N PHE A 300 124.15 78.24 36.91
CA PHE A 300 125.47 77.95 37.52
C PHE A 300 126.62 78.72 36.87
N LEU A 301 126.61 78.89 35.53
CA LEU A 301 127.63 79.65 34.81
C LEU A 301 127.54 81.16 35.11
N SER A 302 126.32 81.69 35.25
CA SER A 302 126.10 83.09 35.64
C SER A 302 126.64 83.38 37.05
N LYS A 303 126.33 82.49 38.01
CA LYS A 303 126.76 82.65 39.41
C LYS A 303 128.29 82.59 39.57
N ALA A 304 128.96 81.72 38.81
CA ALA A 304 130.41 81.61 38.82
C ALA A 304 131.13 82.83 38.21
N SER A 305 130.51 83.50 37.22
CA SER A 305 131.09 84.72 36.61
C SER A 305 130.99 85.92 37.54
N VAL A 306 129.88 86.07 38.27
CA VAL A 306 129.66 87.19 39.20
C VAL A 306 130.61 87.12 40.40
N ASP A 307 130.83 85.93 40.97
CA ASP A 307 131.77 85.72 42.09
C ASP A 307 133.24 85.98 41.69
N TYR A 308 133.60 85.75 40.42
CA TYR A 308 134.93 86.05 39.91
C TYR A 308 135.16 87.57 39.79
N GLU A 309 134.19 88.33 39.29
CA GLU A 309 134.30 89.79 39.15
C GLU A 309 134.31 90.54 40.50
N THR A 310 133.56 90.06 41.51
CA THR A 310 133.53 90.68 42.85
C THR A 310 134.89 90.57 43.55
N LYS A 311 135.53 89.39 43.49
CA LYS A 311 136.86 89.19 44.10
C LYS A 311 137.97 90.00 43.43
N VAL A 312 137.85 90.26 42.12
CA VAL A 312 138.81 91.11 41.39
C VAL A 312 138.65 92.59 41.75
N GLN A 313 137.43 93.06 42.00
CA GLN A 313 137.20 94.44 42.45
C GLN A 313 137.64 94.67 43.92
N GLU A 314 137.41 93.72 44.82
CA GLU A 314 137.87 93.82 46.21
C GLU A 314 139.40 93.90 46.32
N ALA A 315 140.12 93.09 45.53
CA ALA A 315 141.58 93.13 45.48
C ALA A 315 142.14 94.47 44.93
N ASN A 316 141.43 95.08 43.99
CA ASN A 316 141.81 96.39 43.44
C ASN A 316 141.52 97.55 44.40
N TRP A 317 140.49 97.46 45.24
CA TRP A 317 140.19 98.49 46.24
C TRP A 317 141.26 98.56 47.34
N GLU A 318 141.77 97.41 47.80
CA GLU A 318 142.78 97.38 48.87
C GLU A 318 144.14 97.96 48.45
N LEU A 319 144.45 97.91 47.15
CA LEU A 319 145.70 98.42 46.57
C LEU A 319 145.73 99.95 46.49
N TYR A 320 144.59 100.62 46.29
CA TYR A 320 144.51 102.09 46.19
C TYR A 320 144.54 102.82 47.54
N ARG A 321 144.26 102.15 48.66
CA ARG A 321 144.25 102.78 49.99
C ARG A 321 145.65 102.92 50.62
N LYS A 322 146.67 102.25 50.07
CA LYS A 322 148.06 102.27 50.56
C LYS A 322 148.96 103.33 49.89
N GLN A 323 148.43 104.23 49.05
CA GLN A 323 149.25 105.22 48.32
C GLN A 323 148.77 106.69 48.41
N LYS A 324 148.16 107.14 49.52
CA LYS A 324 148.23 108.56 49.88
C LYS A 324 148.11 108.83 51.37
#